data_AF-A0AAU7M5Y4-F1
#
_entry.id   AF-A0AAU7M5Y4-F1
#
_cell.length_a   1.000
_cell.length_b   1.000
_cell.length_c   1.000
_cell.angle_alpha   90.00
_cell.angle_beta   90.00
_cell.angle_gamma   90.00
#
_symmetry.space_group_name_H-M   'P 1'
#
loop_
_entity.id
_entity.type
_entity.pdbx_description
1 polymer ?
#
loop_
_entity_poly.entity_id
_entity_poly.type
_entity_poly.pdbx_seq_one_letter_code
_entity_poly.pdbx_strand_id
1 'polypeptide(L)'
;MPETPAPEQPPAIGRAVHYVARGSADGKFPPACRAATITEVGEAGRVGVMVANPTGLFFHPLADDGGLEYHDGAETPGDPRCLNRAHHGSPFRYCACGWIEPSLRGGTWHWPDHT
;
A
#
# COMPACT_ATOMS: atom_id res chain seq x y z
N MET A 1 2.70 3.06 21.94
CA MET A 1 2.76 2.99 20.47
C MET A 1 1.89 1.82 20.09
N PRO A 2 0.79 1.98 19.32
CA PRO A 2 0.05 0.82 18.85
C PRO A 2 0.99 -0.03 17.99
N GLU A 3 0.98 -1.33 18.22
CA GLU A 3 1.70 -2.32 17.42
C GLU A 3 1.18 -2.32 15.98
N THR A 4 2.07 -2.37 14.99
CA THR A 4 1.69 -2.55 13.60
C THR A 4 0.99 -3.91 13.48
N PRO A 5 -0.26 -3.98 12.98
CA PRO A 5 -0.96 -5.25 12.86
C PRO A 5 -0.15 -6.19 11.96
N ALA A 6 0.03 -7.44 12.37
CA ALA A 6 0.68 -8.44 11.53
C ALA A 6 -0.25 -8.87 10.38
N PRO A 7 0.28 -9.25 9.20
CA PRO A 7 -0.55 -9.75 8.11
C PRO A 7 -1.23 -11.07 8.50
N GLU A 8 -2.51 -11.23 8.14
CA GLU A 8 -3.31 -12.44 8.41
C GLU A 8 -2.70 -13.72 7.81
N GLN A 9 -2.06 -13.59 6.64
CA GLN A 9 -1.31 -14.67 6.01
C GLN A 9 0.19 -14.30 5.95
N PRO A 10 1.10 -15.28 6.14
CA PRO A 10 2.53 -15.02 6.11
C PRO A 10 2.97 -14.59 4.70
N PRO A 11 3.79 -13.52 4.58
CA PRO A 11 4.35 -13.12 3.28
C PRO A 11 5.24 -14.23 2.72
N ALA A 12 5.22 -14.38 1.39
CA ALA A 12 6.05 -15.34 0.68
C ALA A 12 6.55 -14.76 -0.65
N ILE A 13 7.77 -15.13 -1.03
CA ILE A 13 8.38 -14.73 -2.31
C ILE A 13 7.48 -15.17 -3.47
N GLY A 14 7.30 -14.30 -4.46
CA GLY A 14 6.47 -14.52 -5.64
C GLY A 14 4.99 -14.16 -5.47
N ARG A 15 4.53 -13.81 -4.25
CA ARG A 15 3.15 -13.36 -4.03
C ARG A 15 2.93 -11.97 -4.61
N ALA A 16 1.77 -11.77 -5.24
CA ALA A 16 1.30 -10.45 -5.67
C ALA A 16 0.74 -9.67 -4.48
N VAL A 17 1.12 -8.40 -4.38
CA VAL A 17 0.74 -7.46 -3.32
C VAL A 17 0.48 -6.07 -3.89
N HIS A 18 -0.10 -5.19 -3.09
CA HIS A 18 -0.14 -3.77 -3.37
C HIS A 18 1.01 -3.05 -2.66
N TYR A 19 1.85 -2.37 -3.44
CA TYR A 19 2.82 -1.39 -2.95
C TYR A 19 2.17 -0.02 -2.90
N VAL A 20 2.29 0.68 -1.77
CA VAL A 20 1.81 2.05 -1.62
C VAL A 20 2.94 3.02 -1.93
N ALA A 21 2.91 3.64 -3.11
CA ALA A 21 3.88 4.66 -3.47
C ALA A 21 3.76 5.89 -2.56
N ARG A 22 4.89 6.46 -2.13
CA ARG A 22 4.94 7.72 -1.35
C ARG A 22 4.46 8.95 -2.12
N GLY A 23 4.33 8.85 -3.44
CA GLY A 23 4.25 10.02 -4.30
C GLY A 23 5.60 10.73 -4.41
N SER A 24 5.65 11.80 -5.19
CA SER A 24 6.85 12.61 -5.36
C SER A 24 6.84 13.82 -4.43
N ALA A 25 8.03 14.26 -4.00
CA ALA A 25 8.19 15.40 -3.10
C ALA A 25 7.65 16.72 -3.69
N ASP A 26 7.67 16.85 -5.01
CA ASP A 26 7.12 17.99 -5.75
C ASP A 26 5.59 17.89 -5.99
N GLY A 27 4.94 16.83 -5.52
CA GLY A 27 3.50 16.60 -5.66
C GLY A 27 3.04 16.22 -7.07
N LYS A 28 3.95 16.09 -8.04
CA LYS A 28 3.63 15.73 -9.42
C LYS A 28 3.01 14.34 -9.54
N PHE A 29 3.44 13.41 -8.68
CA PHE A 29 2.91 12.06 -8.60
C PHE A 29 2.25 11.87 -7.24
N PRO A 30 0.92 11.67 -7.18
CA PRO A 30 0.25 11.41 -5.91
C PRO A 30 0.67 10.03 -5.35
N PRO A 31 0.56 9.84 -4.02
CA PRO A 31 0.58 8.50 -3.44
C PRO A 31 -0.44 7.61 -4.13
N ALA A 32 -0.09 6.35 -4.44
CA ALA A 32 -0.99 5.44 -5.14
C ALA A 32 -0.60 3.99 -4.90
N CYS A 33 -1.59 3.10 -4.84
CA CYS A 33 -1.38 1.65 -4.83
C CYS A 33 -0.92 1.18 -6.22
N ARG A 34 0.10 0.33 -6.25
CA ARG A 34 0.65 -0.28 -7.46
C ARG A 34 0.80 -1.77 -7.26
N ALA A 35 0.57 -2.53 -8.33
CA ALA A 35 0.86 -3.96 -8.31
C ALA A 35 2.36 -4.21 -8.12
N ALA A 36 2.69 -5.09 -7.20
CA ALA A 36 4.05 -5.49 -6.92
C ALA A 36 4.12 -6.98 -6.59
N THR A 37 5.31 -7.55 -6.72
CA THR A 37 5.60 -8.94 -6.36
C THR A 37 6.63 -8.97 -5.25
N ILE A 38 6.39 -9.77 -4.20
CA ILE A 38 7.38 -9.99 -3.14
C ILE A 38 8.61 -10.69 -3.72
N THR A 39 9.79 -10.11 -3.53
CA THR A 39 11.07 -10.69 -3.94
C THR A 39 11.86 -11.22 -2.75
N GLU A 40 11.63 -10.68 -1.55
CA GLU A 40 12.34 -11.03 -0.32
C GLU A 40 11.39 -10.97 0.88
N VAL A 41 11.60 -11.83 1.87
CA VAL A 41 10.84 -11.83 3.13
C VAL A 41 11.83 -11.63 4.27
N GLY A 42 11.61 -10.59 5.07
CA GLY A 42 12.41 -10.24 6.22
C GLY A 42 11.69 -10.47 7.54
N GLU A 43 12.30 -9.99 8.62
CA GLU A 43 11.72 -10.05 9.96
C GLU A 43 10.50 -9.12 10.10
N ALA A 44 9.65 -9.42 11.08
CA ALA A 44 8.47 -8.62 11.43
C ALA A 44 7.51 -8.31 10.25
N GLY A 45 7.46 -9.19 9.25
CA GLY A 45 6.59 -9.01 8.08
C GLY A 45 7.07 -7.94 7.10
N ARG A 46 8.32 -7.47 7.20
CA ARG A 46 8.94 -6.64 6.16
C ARG A 46 9.18 -7.47 4.91
N VAL A 47 9.00 -6.84 3.76
CA VAL A 47 9.22 -7.49 2.47
C VAL A 47 10.01 -6.60 1.54
N GLY A 48 10.83 -7.23 0.70
CA GLY A 48 11.34 -6.61 -0.51
C GLY A 48 10.35 -6.84 -1.65
N VAL A 49 10.13 -5.84 -2.51
CA VAL A 49 9.21 -5.96 -3.65
C VAL A 49 9.80 -5.48 -4.95
N MET A 50 9.31 -6.06 -6.04
CA MET A 50 9.43 -5.52 -7.39
C MET A 50 8.09 -4.92 -7.82
N VAL A 51 8.09 -3.63 -8.11
CA VAL A 51 6.93 -2.91 -8.68
C VAL A 51 7.07 -2.92 -10.19
N ALA A 52 6.12 -3.55 -10.87
CA ALA A 52 6.06 -3.57 -12.32
C ALA A 52 5.11 -2.49 -12.84
N ASN A 53 5.57 -1.66 -13.77
CA ASN A 53 4.72 -0.71 -14.49
C ASN A 53 5.20 -0.56 -15.94
N PRO A 54 4.40 0.06 -16.84
CA PRO A 54 4.77 0.20 -18.25
C PRO A 54 6.09 0.93 -18.51
N THR A 55 6.58 1.72 -17.55
CA THR A 55 7.85 2.46 -17.68
C THR A 55 9.06 1.70 -17.15
N GLY A 56 8.86 0.55 -16.50
CA GLY A 56 9.96 -0.28 -16.01
C GLY A 56 9.62 -1.10 -14.77
N LEU A 57 10.66 -1.79 -14.29
CA LEU A 57 10.65 -2.58 -13.06
C LEU A 57 11.46 -1.81 -12.01
N PHE A 58 10.86 -1.60 -10.85
CA PHE A 58 11.46 -0.85 -9.74
C PHE A 58 11.57 -1.77 -8.53
N PHE A 59 12.74 -1.83 -7.91
CA PHE A 59 13.01 -2.72 -6.78
C PHE A 59 13.12 -1.93 -5.48
N HIS A 60 12.45 -2.42 -4.45
CA HIS A 60 12.59 -1.97 -3.07
C HIS A 60 13.13 -3.15 -2.26
N PRO A 61 14.46 -3.36 -2.24
CA PRO A 61 15.06 -4.48 -1.53
C PRO A 61 15.01 -4.28 -0.02
N LEU A 62 15.15 -5.36 0.76
CA LEU A 62 15.33 -5.29 2.21
C LEU A 62 16.66 -4.64 2.60
N ALA A 63 17.67 -4.73 1.73
CA ALA A 63 18.95 -4.07 1.89
C ALA A 63 18.79 -2.54 2.04
N ASP A 64 19.76 -1.90 2.69
CA ASP A 64 19.82 -0.45 2.88
C ASP A 64 18.54 0.16 3.51
N ASP A 65 17.90 -0.61 4.40
CA ASP A 65 16.62 -0.27 5.05
C ASP A 65 15.45 -0.02 4.08
N GLY A 66 15.57 -0.41 2.81
CA GLY A 66 14.55 -0.18 1.78
C GLY A 66 13.27 -1.04 1.90
N GLY A 67 13.30 -2.07 2.75
CA GLY A 67 12.20 -3.01 2.94
C GLY A 67 10.91 -2.34 3.41
N LEU A 68 9.78 -2.80 2.87
CA LEU A 68 8.48 -2.20 3.13
C LEU A 68 7.81 -2.81 4.35
N GLU A 69 7.26 -1.95 5.20
CA GLU A 69 6.43 -2.38 6.34
C GLU A 69 5.03 -2.77 5.87
N TYR A 70 4.45 -3.79 6.50
CA TYR A 70 3.06 -4.13 6.28
C TYR A 70 2.16 -3.06 6.90
N HIS A 71 1.09 -2.72 6.19
CA HIS A 71 0.01 -1.85 6.66
C HIS A 71 -1.28 -2.46 6.15
N ASP A 72 -2.32 -2.69 6.97
CA ASP A 72 -3.49 -3.44 6.49
C ASP A 72 -4.28 -2.70 5.39
N GLY A 73 -3.96 -1.42 5.17
CA GLY A 73 -4.71 -0.54 4.28
C GLY A 73 -5.93 0.08 4.97
N ALA A 74 -5.96 0.04 6.31
CA ALA A 74 -7.09 0.47 7.13
C ALA A 74 -7.66 1.81 6.69
N GLU A 75 -8.93 1.75 6.29
CA GLU A 75 -9.77 2.88 5.94
C GLU A 75 -9.80 3.86 7.10
N THR A 76 -9.26 5.06 6.91
CA THR A 76 -9.65 6.14 7.82
C THR A 76 -11.00 6.66 7.34
N PRO A 77 -12.04 6.74 8.19
CA PRO A 77 -13.30 7.36 7.79
C PRO A 77 -13.00 8.71 7.16
N GLY A 78 -13.26 8.83 5.85
CA GLY A 78 -12.80 9.99 5.09
C GLY A 78 -13.27 11.31 5.69
N ASP A 79 -12.53 12.38 5.36
CA ASP A 79 -12.68 13.74 5.89
C ASP A 79 -14.17 14.12 6.16
N PRO A 80 -14.49 14.78 7.29
CA PRO A 80 -15.85 15.20 7.61
C PRO A 80 -16.55 16.04 6.54
N ARG A 81 -15.79 16.62 5.61
CA ARG A 81 -16.26 17.46 4.48
C ARG A 81 -16.42 16.68 3.18
N CYS A 82 -16.25 15.36 3.17
CA CYS A 82 -16.49 14.54 1.99
C CYS A 82 -18.00 14.52 1.66
N LEU A 83 -18.34 15.03 0.46
CA LEU A 83 -19.70 15.09 -0.06
C LEU A 83 -20.37 13.71 -0.18
N ASN A 84 -19.60 12.63 -0.31
CA ASN A 84 -20.11 11.27 -0.53
C ASN A 84 -19.69 10.27 0.57
N ARG A 85 -19.53 10.76 1.81
CA ARG A 85 -19.07 9.99 2.96
C ARG A 85 -19.82 8.67 3.20
N ALA A 86 -21.11 8.63 2.88
CA ALA A 86 -21.95 7.44 3.07
C ALA A 86 -21.58 6.25 2.17
N HIS A 87 -20.77 6.48 1.13
CA HIS A 87 -20.38 5.49 0.13
C HIS A 87 -18.89 5.10 0.21
N HIS A 88 -18.18 5.45 1.28
CA HIS A 88 -16.83 4.95 1.51
C HIS A 88 -16.86 3.43 1.70
N GLY A 89 -15.93 2.71 1.05
CA GLY A 89 -15.80 1.26 1.18
C GLY A 89 -16.89 0.43 0.49
N SER A 90 -17.84 1.02 -0.25
CA SER A 90 -18.95 0.28 -0.84
C SER A 90 -19.30 0.72 -2.28
N PRO A 91 -19.09 -0.11 -3.31
CA PRO A 91 -18.58 -1.48 -3.30
C PRO A 91 -17.05 -1.58 -3.41
N PHE A 92 -16.34 -0.44 -3.42
CA PHE A 92 -14.88 -0.38 -3.60
C PHE A 92 -14.22 0.28 -2.38
N ARG A 93 -13.05 -0.24 -1.97
CA ARG A 93 -12.18 0.33 -0.91
C ARG A 93 -11.71 1.77 -1.18
N TYR A 94 -11.89 2.30 -2.40
CA TYR A 94 -11.45 3.64 -2.78
C TYR A 94 -12.65 4.53 -3.12
N CYS A 95 -12.62 5.82 -2.71
CA CYS A 95 -13.65 6.77 -3.11
C CYS A 95 -13.62 7.00 -4.64
N ALA A 96 -14.77 6.82 -5.29
CA ALA A 96 -14.96 7.19 -6.70
C ALA A 96 -14.75 8.71 -6.96
N CYS A 97 -14.72 9.52 -5.91
CA CYS A 97 -14.45 10.95 -5.95
C CYS A 97 -12.98 11.32 -6.21
N GLY A 98 -12.09 10.33 -6.40
CA GLY A 98 -10.67 10.56 -6.68
C GLY A 98 -9.87 11.07 -5.48
N TRP A 99 -10.48 11.07 -4.28
CA TRP A 99 -9.78 11.42 -3.04
C TRP A 99 -9.05 10.19 -2.51
N ILE A 100 -7.72 10.29 -2.48
CA ILE A 100 -6.82 9.29 -1.94
C ILE A 100 -6.73 9.53 -0.43
N GLU A 101 -6.92 8.47 0.36
CA GLU A 101 -6.91 8.59 1.81
C GLU A 101 -5.58 9.17 2.32
N PRO A 102 -5.61 9.97 3.41
CA PRO A 102 -4.41 10.31 4.18
C PRO A 102 -3.68 9.09 4.77
N SER A 103 -4.32 7.91 4.71
CA SER A 103 -3.89 6.62 5.28
C SER A 103 -2.94 5.83 4.39
N LEU A 104 -2.71 6.25 3.14
CA LEU A 104 -1.66 5.68 2.29
C LEU A 104 -0.31 6.06 2.87
N ARG A 105 0.13 5.30 3.88
CA ARG A 105 1.46 5.40 4.45
C ARG A 105 2.43 4.96 3.39
N GLY A 106 2.89 5.90 2.58
CA GLY A 106 3.77 5.60 1.47
C GLY A 106 5.01 4.85 1.93
N GLY A 107 5.46 3.91 1.12
CA GLY A 107 6.54 2.99 1.49
C GLY A 107 6.06 1.83 2.37
N THR A 108 4.78 1.45 2.25
CA THR A 108 4.22 0.25 2.86
C THR A 108 3.67 -0.69 1.80
N TRP A 109 3.28 -1.89 2.22
CA TRP A 109 2.60 -2.88 1.38
C TRP A 109 1.38 -3.46 2.08
N HIS A 110 0.41 -3.93 1.29
CA HIS A 110 -0.78 -4.62 1.79
C HIS A 110 -1.22 -5.73 0.84
N TRP A 111 -2.05 -6.66 1.32
CA TRP A 111 -2.65 -7.68 0.48
C TRP A 111 -3.64 -7.06 -0.50
N PRO A 112 -3.74 -7.57 -1.75
CA PRO A 112 -4.84 -7.21 -2.64
C PRO A 112 -6.16 -7.64 -2.02
N ASP A 113 -7.24 -6.90 -2.29
CA ASP A 113 -8.57 -7.26 -1.80
C ASP A 113 -8.96 -8.62 -2.36
N HIS A 114 -9.40 -9.51 -1.47
CA HIS A 114 -10.06 -10.74 -1.87
C HIS A 114 -11.48 -10.36 -2.34
N THR A 115 -11.72 -10.38 -3.65
CA THR A 115 -13.08 -10.40 -4.21
C THR A 115 -13.74 -11.75 -3.98
#